data_AF-W4MBD2-F1
#
_entry.id   AF-W4MBD2-F1
#
_cell.length_a   1.000
_cell.length_b   1.000
_cell.length_c   1.000
_cell.angle_alpha   90.00
_cell.angle_beta   90.00
_cell.angle_gamma   90.00
#
_symmetry.space_group_name_H-M   'P 1'
#
loop_
_entity.id
_entity.type
_entity.pdbx_description
1 polymer ?
#
loop_
_entity_poly.entity_id
_entity_poly.type
_entity_poly.pdbx_seq_one_letter_code
_entity_poly.pdbx_strand_id
1 'polypeptide(L)'
;MLAHTFESAGLTTVGLALVREHAERMKAPRMLWVPYPFGYVLGKPNDADLQHRILAAAFDLLSCEAGPVLADFPDEEPAPVLVQASAVQRHPLGKDADAADEVTTLRAYYERWLEAHEGRTAVGLCGIPQRRWRGVIRFLQAYATGEDTDMKERPENVSLPQFIRYCVDDLKAFYYEAHMTQKPGTAAEELHTWFWGETALGQLIPAITERMNASDEPHVKAVAYGLSR
;
A
#
# COMPACT_ATOMS: atom_id res chain seq x y z
N MET A 1 20.40 16.56 -4.11
CA MET A 1 19.26 16.81 -3.20
C MET A 1 18.95 18.31 -3.23
N LEU A 2 17.67 18.72 -3.28
CA LEU A 2 17.27 20.13 -3.31
C LEU A 2 17.77 20.94 -2.10
N ALA A 3 17.94 20.32 -0.94
CA ALA A 3 18.43 20.97 0.28
C ALA A 3 19.76 21.72 0.06
N HIS A 4 20.74 21.12 -0.62
CA HIS A 4 22.01 21.79 -0.91
C HIS A 4 21.85 23.05 -1.75
N THR A 5 20.95 23.00 -2.74
CA THR A 5 20.66 24.15 -3.60
C THR A 5 20.02 25.28 -2.80
N PHE A 6 19.10 24.95 -1.89
CA PHE A 6 18.45 25.93 -1.02
C PHE A 6 19.42 26.55 -0.01
N GLU A 7 20.28 25.77 0.65
CA GLU A 7 21.32 26.32 1.55
C GLU A 7 22.28 27.26 0.83
N SER A 8 22.71 26.89 -0.39
CA SER A 8 23.60 27.72 -1.21
C SER A 8 22.96 29.06 -1.59
N ALA A 9 21.62 29.13 -1.57
CA ALA A 9 20.83 30.34 -1.80
C ALA A 9 20.47 31.08 -0.50
N GLY A 10 20.98 30.65 0.66
CA GLY A 10 20.70 31.25 1.96
C GLY A 10 19.40 30.80 2.63
N LEU A 11 18.77 29.73 2.14
CA LEU A 11 17.58 29.13 2.74
C LEU A 11 17.97 27.93 3.60
N THR A 12 17.81 28.05 4.91
CA THR A 12 18.04 26.98 5.87
C THR A 12 17.00 25.86 5.72
N THR A 13 17.45 24.62 5.68
CA THR A 13 16.67 23.41 5.44
C THR A 13 16.86 22.34 6.52
N VAL A 14 15.81 21.59 6.80
CA VAL A 14 15.93 20.31 7.52
C VAL A 14 15.07 19.28 6.80
N GLY A 15 15.54 18.04 6.73
CA GLY A 15 14.78 16.92 6.19
C GLY A 15 14.52 15.84 7.22
N LEU A 16 13.47 15.05 6.98
CA LEU A 16 13.18 13.82 7.71
C LEU A 16 13.57 12.62 6.85
N ALA A 17 14.18 11.61 7.46
CA ALA A 17 14.61 10.39 6.79
C ALA A 17 13.97 9.15 7.41
N LEU A 18 13.39 8.30 6.56
CA LEU A 18 12.85 6.99 6.95
C LEU A 18 13.88 5.86 6.78
N VAL A 19 14.81 6.01 5.81
CA VAL A 19 15.85 5.02 5.50
C VAL A 19 17.20 5.60 5.85
N ARG A 20 17.81 5.10 6.93
CA ARG A 20 19.04 5.64 7.52
C ARG A 20 20.20 5.62 6.53
N GLU A 21 20.38 4.51 5.83
CA GLU A 21 21.45 4.27 4.85
C GLU A 21 21.36 5.25 3.67
N HIS A 22 20.14 5.65 3.29
CA HIS A 22 19.94 6.67 2.27
C HIS A 22 20.33 8.04 2.78
N ALA A 23 19.96 8.39 4.02
CA ALA A 23 20.32 9.66 4.64
C ALA A 23 21.84 9.84 4.77
N GLU A 24 22.53 8.80 5.24
CA GLU A 24 24.00 8.77 5.37
C GLU A 24 24.71 9.01 4.03
N ARG A 25 24.23 8.35 2.97
CA ARG A 25 24.79 8.50 1.62
C ARG A 25 24.50 9.87 1.02
N MET A 26 23.32 10.44 1.30
CA MET A 26 22.90 11.73 0.75
C MET A 26 23.70 12.90 1.32
N LYS A 27 24.22 12.80 2.55
CA LYS A 27 24.99 13.85 3.23
C LYS A 27 24.33 15.23 3.17
N ALA A 28 23.02 15.27 3.41
CA ALA A 28 22.29 16.54 3.44
C ALA A 28 22.83 17.47 4.53
N PRO A 29 22.54 18.79 4.45
CA PRO A 29 22.94 19.75 5.46
C PRO A 29 22.51 19.31 6.87
N ARG A 30 21.22 19.01 7.05
CA ARG A 30 20.59 18.61 8.33
C ARG A 30 19.48 17.61 8.06
N MET A 31 19.55 16.45 8.70
CA MET A 31 18.53 15.40 8.64
C MET A 31 18.24 14.84 10.03
N LEU A 32 16.97 14.63 10.32
CA LEU A 32 16.52 13.77 11.41
C LEU A 32 16.10 12.42 10.82
N TRP A 33 16.75 11.34 11.23
CA TRP A 33 16.26 9.99 10.99
C TRP A 33 15.18 9.65 12.00
N VAL A 34 14.09 9.06 11.52
CA VAL A 34 12.97 8.59 12.34
C VAL A 34 12.79 7.09 12.16
N PRO A 35 12.60 6.31 13.23
CA PRO A 35 12.49 4.85 13.19
C PRO A 35 11.10 4.34 12.78
N TYR A 36 10.36 5.08 11.94
CA TYR A 36 8.97 4.75 11.59
C TYR A 36 8.85 4.03 10.24
N PRO A 37 7.73 3.32 10.02
CA PRO A 37 7.48 2.63 8.75
C PRO A 37 7.43 3.60 7.57
N PHE A 38 7.75 3.11 6.37
CA PHE A 38 7.66 3.92 5.17
C PHE A 38 6.27 4.54 4.99
N GLY A 39 6.21 5.85 4.78
CA GLY A 39 4.96 6.61 4.70
C GLY A 39 4.49 7.23 6.03
N TYR A 40 5.11 6.88 7.16
CA TYR A 40 4.79 7.38 8.50
C TYR A 40 5.90 8.29 9.04
N VAL A 41 6.36 9.25 8.23
CA VAL A 41 7.50 10.12 8.58
C VAL A 41 7.28 10.98 9.83
N LEU A 42 6.03 11.18 10.24
CA LEU A 42 5.66 11.86 11.49
C LEU A 42 5.06 10.89 12.52
N GLY A 43 5.36 9.59 12.41
CA GLY A 43 4.85 8.57 13.32
C GLY A 43 3.38 8.22 13.06
N LYS A 44 2.71 7.72 14.11
CA LYS A 44 1.32 7.25 14.04
C LYS A 44 0.34 8.36 13.59
N PRO A 45 -0.65 8.04 12.73
CA PRO A 45 -1.67 9.00 12.35
C PRO A 45 -2.51 9.45 13.55
N ASN A 46 -2.94 10.72 13.54
CA ASN A 46 -3.74 11.36 14.59
C ASN A 46 -3.10 11.39 15.99
N ASP A 47 -1.78 11.18 16.09
CA ASP A 47 -1.02 11.40 17.32
C ASP A 47 -0.31 12.76 17.26
N ALA A 48 -1.05 13.82 17.63
CA ALA A 48 -0.55 15.19 17.53
C ALA A 48 0.68 15.44 18.43
N ASP A 49 0.74 14.79 19.60
CA ASP A 49 1.84 14.97 20.54
C ASP A 49 3.13 14.36 19.97
N LEU A 50 3.06 13.14 19.42
CA LEU A 50 4.20 12.52 18.74
C LEU A 50 4.67 13.34 17.53
N GLN A 51 3.72 13.77 16.69
CA GLN A 51 4.02 14.55 15.49
C GLN A 51 4.74 15.87 15.84
N HIS A 52 4.26 16.58 16.87
CA HIS A 52 4.92 17.81 17.33
C HIS A 52 6.31 17.55 17.91
N ARG A 53 6.52 16.43 18.63
CA ARG A 53 7.85 16.07 19.14
C ARG A 53 8.85 15.78 18.02
N ILE A 54 8.43 15.08 16.96
CA ILE A 54 9.26 14.82 15.77
C ILE A 54 9.63 16.13 15.07
N LEU A 55 8.65 17.01 14.88
CA LEU A 55 8.88 18.33 14.28
C LEU A 55 9.83 19.19 15.13
N ALA A 56 9.65 19.20 16.45
CA ALA A 56 10.54 19.91 17.37
C ALA A 56 11.98 19.40 17.26
N ALA A 57 12.19 18.08 17.31
CA ALA A 57 13.51 17.48 17.16
C ALA A 57 14.16 17.80 15.80
N ALA A 58 13.37 17.87 14.72
CA ALA A 58 13.87 18.30 13.42
C ALA A 58 14.24 19.79 13.42
N PHE A 59 13.41 20.66 14.00
CA PHE A 59 13.67 22.09 14.05
C PHE A 59 14.83 22.45 14.97
N ASP A 60 15.11 21.67 16.02
CA ASP A 60 16.29 21.85 16.86
C ASP A 60 17.58 21.75 16.04
N LEU A 61 17.58 20.94 14.98
CA LEU A 61 18.73 20.84 14.07
C LEU A 61 19.00 22.14 13.32
N LEU A 62 18.04 23.05 13.15
CA LEU A 62 18.25 24.34 12.46
C LEU A 62 19.30 25.22 13.16
N SER A 63 19.57 24.96 14.45
CA SER A 63 20.66 25.60 15.20
C SER A 63 22.06 25.16 14.77
N CYS A 64 22.19 24.05 14.02
CA CYS A 64 23.46 23.57 13.50
C CYS A 64 23.91 24.39 12.28
N GLU A 65 24.95 25.21 12.48
CA GLU A 65 25.53 26.09 11.45
C GLU A 65 26.28 25.35 10.35
N ALA A 66 26.79 24.14 10.62
CA ALA A 66 27.54 23.32 9.68
C ALA A 66 27.00 21.89 9.63
N GLY A 67 27.08 21.29 8.44
CA GLY A 67 26.71 19.89 8.18
C GLY A 67 27.81 19.11 7.47
N PRO A 68 27.58 17.84 7.14
CA PRO A 68 26.31 17.14 7.26
C PRO A 68 25.97 16.74 8.71
N VAL A 69 24.73 16.97 9.11
CA VAL A 69 24.17 16.48 10.38
C VAL A 69 23.12 15.42 10.08
N LEU A 70 23.28 14.24 10.69
CA LEU A 70 22.26 13.20 10.76
C LEU A 70 22.05 12.88 12.24
N ALA A 71 20.89 13.24 12.78
CA ALA A 71 20.50 12.94 14.15
C ALA A 71 19.42 11.84 14.17
N ASP A 72 19.34 11.09 15.26
CA ASP A 72 18.34 10.04 15.46
C ASP A 72 17.21 10.55 16.36
N PHE A 73 15.96 10.29 15.99
CA PHE A 73 14.82 10.53 16.88
C PHE A 73 14.78 9.43 17.95
N PRO A 74 14.63 9.77 19.24
CA PRO A 74 14.87 8.82 20.35
C PRO A 74 13.75 7.80 20.55
N ASP A 75 12.53 8.05 20.06
CA ASP A 75 11.42 7.12 20.25
C ASP A 75 11.41 6.10 19.11
N GLU A 76 11.79 4.87 19.42
CA GLU A 76 11.63 3.73 18.52
C GLU A 76 10.23 3.13 18.64
N GLU A 77 9.51 3.10 17.52
CA GLU A 77 8.39 2.19 17.35
C GLU A 77 8.80 1.11 16.36
N PRO A 78 8.73 -0.19 16.72
CA PRO A 78 9.04 -1.25 15.77
C PRO A 78 8.08 -1.15 14.59
N ALA A 79 8.63 -1.12 13.37
CA ALA A 79 7.80 -1.14 12.19
C ALA A 79 7.00 -2.45 12.14
N PRO A 80 5.69 -2.40 11.81
CA PRO A 80 4.89 -3.59 11.64
C PRO A 80 5.46 -4.38 10.46
N VAL A 81 5.92 -5.60 10.73
CA VAL A 81 6.46 -6.49 9.70
C VAL A 81 5.30 -7.23 9.06
N LEU A 82 4.82 -6.72 7.93
CA LEU A 82 3.86 -7.46 7.11
C LEU A 82 4.57 -8.65 6.46
N VAL A 83 4.05 -9.85 6.74
CA VAL A 83 4.52 -11.08 6.11
C VAL A 83 4.15 -11.08 4.62
N GLN A 84 4.85 -11.86 3.80
CA GLN A 84 4.44 -12.04 2.40
C GLN A 84 3.17 -12.89 2.33
N ALA A 85 2.34 -12.71 1.29
CA ALA A 85 1.13 -13.51 1.08
C ALA A 85 1.39 -15.03 1.11
N SER A 86 2.56 -15.49 0.64
CA SER A 86 2.96 -16.90 0.64
C SER A 86 3.29 -17.45 2.03
N ALA A 87 3.57 -16.57 3.00
CA ALA A 87 3.88 -16.94 4.39
C ALA A 87 2.64 -16.94 5.29
N VAL A 88 1.49 -16.44 4.81
CA VAL A 88 0.22 -16.47 5.54
C VAL A 88 -0.41 -17.85 5.42
N GLN A 89 -0.81 -18.44 6.55
CA GLN A 89 -1.55 -19.70 6.56
C GLN A 89 -2.94 -19.52 5.96
N ARG A 90 -3.23 -20.25 4.89
CA ARG A 90 -4.55 -20.23 4.23
C ARG A 90 -5.52 -21.18 4.94
N HIS A 91 -6.71 -20.67 5.21
CA HIS A 91 -7.82 -21.45 5.72
C HIS A 91 -8.63 -22.02 4.55
N PRO A 92 -9.05 -23.30 4.61
CA PRO A 92 -9.96 -23.86 3.61
C PRO A 92 -11.25 -23.05 3.58
N LEU A 93 -11.60 -22.52 2.41
CA LEU A 93 -12.88 -21.89 2.20
C LEU A 93 -13.94 -22.96 1.90
N GLY A 94 -15.21 -22.61 2.15
CA GLY A 94 -16.33 -23.46 1.74
C GLY A 94 -16.30 -23.74 0.23
N LYS A 95 -16.85 -24.87 -0.20
CA LYS A 95 -16.84 -25.28 -1.63
C LYS A 95 -17.48 -24.26 -2.57
N ASP A 96 -18.38 -23.43 -2.04
CA ASP A 96 -19.11 -22.40 -2.78
C ASP A 96 -18.52 -20.98 -2.57
N ALA A 97 -17.31 -20.88 -2.00
CA ALA A 97 -16.66 -19.59 -1.78
C ALA A 97 -16.20 -18.99 -3.11
N ASP A 98 -16.77 -17.83 -3.44
CA ASP A 98 -16.48 -17.09 -4.66
C ASP A 98 -16.17 -15.63 -4.32
N ALA A 99 -15.03 -15.13 -4.79
CA ALA A 99 -14.63 -13.73 -4.62
C ALA A 99 -15.69 -12.75 -5.17
N ALA A 100 -16.45 -13.15 -6.20
CA ALA A 100 -17.53 -12.32 -6.75
C ALA A 100 -18.69 -12.13 -5.75
N ASP A 101 -19.01 -13.15 -4.96
CA ASP A 101 -20.05 -13.07 -3.94
C ASP A 101 -19.54 -12.40 -2.66
N GLU A 102 -18.28 -12.63 -2.31
CA GLU A 102 -17.58 -11.97 -1.21
C GLU A 102 -17.53 -10.45 -1.39
N VAL A 103 -17.12 -9.94 -2.57
CA VAL A 103 -17.10 -8.49 -2.83
C VAL A 103 -18.50 -7.87 -2.73
N THR A 104 -19.53 -8.63 -3.07
CA THR A 104 -20.93 -8.18 -2.99
C THR A 104 -21.36 -8.04 -1.53
N THR A 105 -20.93 -8.97 -0.69
CA THR A 105 -21.20 -8.98 0.75
C THR A 105 -20.51 -7.82 1.46
N LEU A 106 -19.29 -7.48 1.05
CA LEU A 106 -18.49 -6.40 1.64
C LEU A 106 -18.95 -4.99 1.22
N ARG A 107 -19.74 -4.86 0.16
CA ARG A 107 -20.14 -3.56 -0.41
C ARG A 107 -20.74 -2.59 0.60
N ALA A 108 -21.66 -3.05 1.45
CA ALA A 108 -22.31 -2.19 2.43
C ALA A 108 -21.35 -1.68 3.53
N TYR A 109 -20.26 -2.41 3.79
CA TYR A 109 -19.20 -1.95 4.69
C TYR A 109 -18.31 -0.90 4.01
N TYR A 110 -17.96 -1.11 2.74
CA TYR A 110 -17.23 -0.12 1.97
C TYR A 110 -18.01 1.20 1.77
N GLU A 111 -19.31 1.14 1.52
CA GLU A 111 -20.15 2.35 1.41
C GLU A 111 -20.15 3.15 2.73
N ARG A 112 -20.23 2.47 3.87
CA ARG A 112 -20.09 3.11 5.19
C ARG A 112 -18.68 3.66 5.46
N TRP A 113 -17.63 3.02 4.93
CA TRP A 113 -16.28 3.60 4.97
C TRP A 113 -16.27 4.97 4.31
N LEU A 114 -16.81 5.08 3.09
CA LEU A 114 -16.86 6.34 2.35
C LEU A 114 -17.63 7.42 3.12
N GLU A 115 -18.79 7.07 3.68
CA GLU A 115 -19.59 7.99 4.50
C GLU A 115 -18.81 8.51 5.71
N ALA A 116 -18.10 7.63 6.42
CA ALA A 116 -17.32 7.99 7.61
C ALA A 116 -16.04 8.79 7.30
N HIS A 117 -15.53 8.73 6.07
CA HIS A 117 -14.26 9.34 5.67
C HIS A 117 -14.40 10.46 4.64
N GLU A 118 -15.60 11.05 4.50
CA GLU A 118 -15.89 12.15 3.56
C GLU A 118 -15.56 11.78 2.10
N GLY A 119 -15.80 10.52 1.74
CA GLY A 119 -15.54 9.97 0.42
C GLY A 119 -14.07 9.64 0.13
N ARG A 120 -13.15 9.80 1.10
CA ARG A 120 -11.75 9.41 0.93
C ARG A 120 -11.59 7.90 0.88
N THR A 121 -10.84 7.42 -0.11
CA THR A 121 -10.57 5.99 -0.34
C THR A 121 -9.26 5.83 -1.11
N ALA A 122 -8.58 4.71 -0.91
CA ALA A 122 -7.43 4.28 -1.69
C ALA A 122 -7.84 3.59 -3.01
N VAL A 123 -9.13 3.32 -3.20
CA VAL A 123 -9.70 2.76 -4.43
C VAL A 123 -9.75 3.82 -5.53
N GLY A 124 -9.32 3.46 -6.74
CA GLY A 124 -9.56 4.25 -7.94
C GLY A 124 -8.57 4.03 -9.08
N LEU A 125 -7.56 3.19 -8.92
CA LEU A 125 -6.50 2.97 -9.89
C LEU A 125 -7.02 2.40 -11.22
N CYS A 126 -7.97 1.46 -11.18
CA CYS A 126 -8.53 0.86 -12.40
C CYS A 126 -9.62 1.73 -13.06
N GLY A 127 -10.10 2.77 -12.37
CA GLY A 127 -11.17 3.66 -12.84
C GLY A 127 -12.56 3.03 -12.96
N ILE A 128 -12.75 1.79 -12.51
CA ILE A 128 -14.04 1.09 -12.57
C ILE A 128 -14.83 1.32 -11.26
N PRO A 129 -16.07 1.83 -11.33
CA PRO A 129 -16.92 2.01 -10.15
C PRO A 129 -17.18 0.69 -9.41
N GLN A 130 -17.13 0.70 -8.06
CA GLN A 130 -17.28 -0.48 -7.21
C GLN A 130 -18.50 -1.36 -7.51
N ARG A 131 -19.61 -0.75 -7.92
CA ARG A 131 -20.84 -1.44 -8.34
C ARG A 131 -20.65 -2.46 -9.48
N ARG A 132 -19.55 -2.37 -10.25
CA ARG A 132 -19.22 -3.27 -11.36
C ARG A 132 -18.16 -4.31 -11.01
N TRP A 133 -17.71 -4.38 -9.76
CA TRP A 133 -16.56 -5.20 -9.39
C TRP A 133 -16.78 -6.70 -9.44
N ARG A 134 -18.03 -7.17 -9.36
CA ARG A 134 -18.34 -8.56 -9.75
C ARG A 134 -17.80 -8.89 -11.14
N GLY A 135 -17.95 -7.97 -12.10
CA GLY A 135 -17.41 -8.14 -13.45
C GLY A 135 -15.88 -8.12 -13.50
N VAL A 136 -15.24 -7.25 -12.70
CA VAL A 136 -13.77 -7.21 -12.56
C VAL A 136 -13.25 -8.54 -12.03
N ILE A 137 -13.87 -9.09 -10.98
CA ILE A 137 -13.46 -10.38 -10.41
C ILE A 137 -13.66 -11.51 -11.42
N ARG A 138 -14.78 -11.52 -12.17
CA ARG A 138 -15.01 -12.53 -13.23
C ARG A 138 -13.96 -12.44 -14.33
N PHE A 139 -13.58 -11.25 -14.73
CA PHE A 139 -12.45 -11.02 -15.64
C PHE A 139 -11.14 -11.58 -15.07
N LEU A 140 -10.83 -11.30 -13.81
CA LEU A 140 -9.63 -11.82 -13.15
C LEU A 140 -9.65 -13.36 -12.98
N GLN A 141 -10.82 -13.96 -12.77
CA GLN A 141 -11.00 -15.42 -12.71
C GLN A 141 -10.77 -16.07 -14.07
N ALA A 142 -11.38 -15.54 -15.14
CA ALA A 142 -11.14 -15.99 -16.52
C ALA A 142 -9.67 -15.80 -16.91
N TYR A 143 -9.06 -14.70 -16.46
CA TYR A 143 -7.63 -14.53 -16.61
C TYR A 143 -6.86 -15.57 -15.78
N ALA A 144 -7.21 -15.91 -14.55
CA ALA A 144 -6.47 -16.95 -13.83
C ALA A 144 -6.52 -18.34 -14.51
N THR A 145 -7.59 -18.66 -15.25
CA THR A 145 -7.80 -19.98 -15.89
C THR A 145 -7.21 -20.11 -17.30
N GLY A 146 -6.52 -19.10 -17.81
CA GLY A 146 -5.86 -19.16 -19.13
C GLY A 146 -6.68 -18.60 -20.29
N GLU A 147 -7.89 -18.07 -20.06
CA GLU A 147 -8.70 -17.47 -21.13
C GLU A 147 -8.04 -16.18 -21.66
N ASP A 148 -8.10 -15.97 -22.98
CA ASP A 148 -7.69 -14.70 -23.58
C ASP A 148 -8.81 -13.67 -23.38
N THR A 149 -8.67 -12.84 -22.35
CA THR A 149 -9.71 -11.94 -21.87
C THR A 149 -9.16 -10.56 -21.57
N ASP A 150 -9.99 -9.55 -21.81
CA ASP A 150 -9.70 -8.15 -21.56
C ASP A 150 -11.00 -7.38 -21.25
N MET A 151 -10.88 -6.25 -20.58
CA MET A 151 -12.01 -5.37 -20.27
C MET A 151 -12.06 -4.21 -21.25
N LYS A 152 -13.27 -3.87 -21.72
CA LYS A 152 -13.49 -2.70 -22.59
C LYS A 152 -13.14 -1.38 -21.89
N GLU A 153 -13.20 -1.39 -20.56
CA GLU A 153 -12.90 -0.26 -19.70
C GLU A 153 -11.40 -0.03 -19.51
N ARG A 154 -10.53 -0.97 -19.92
CA ARG A 154 -9.08 -0.80 -19.84
C ARG A 154 -8.66 0.39 -20.73
N PRO A 155 -7.94 1.40 -20.18
CA PRO A 155 -7.42 2.49 -21.00
C PRO A 155 -6.44 1.98 -22.07
N GLU A 156 -6.52 2.53 -23.29
CA GLU A 156 -5.69 2.08 -24.42
C GLU A 156 -4.19 2.20 -24.15
N ASN A 157 -3.79 3.21 -23.37
CA ASN A 157 -2.39 3.48 -23.01
C ASN A 157 -1.88 2.64 -21.83
N VAL A 158 -2.69 1.75 -21.27
CA VAL A 158 -2.31 0.89 -20.14
C VAL A 158 -2.28 -0.56 -20.61
N SER A 159 -1.14 -1.24 -20.48
CA SER A 159 -1.03 -2.65 -20.86
C SER A 159 -1.95 -3.54 -20.00
N LEU A 160 -2.40 -4.67 -20.55
CA LEU A 160 -3.26 -5.62 -19.83
C LEU A 160 -2.65 -6.06 -18.48
N PRO A 161 -1.37 -6.45 -18.37
CA PRO A 161 -0.74 -6.76 -17.09
C PRO A 161 -0.81 -5.64 -16.06
N GLN A 162 -0.57 -4.40 -16.49
CA GLN A 162 -0.62 -3.23 -15.61
C GLN A 162 -2.07 -2.93 -15.17
N PHE A 163 -3.04 -3.12 -16.05
CA PHE A 163 -4.45 -2.97 -15.73
C PHE A 163 -4.93 -4.02 -14.73
N ILE A 164 -4.52 -5.28 -14.89
CA ILE A 164 -4.75 -6.35 -13.91
C ILE A 164 -4.21 -5.95 -12.53
N ARG A 165 -3.00 -5.39 -12.47
CA ARG A 165 -2.44 -4.87 -11.23
C ARG A 165 -3.29 -3.77 -10.61
N TYR A 166 -3.76 -2.80 -11.40
CA TYR A 166 -4.66 -1.76 -10.87
C TYR A 166 -5.96 -2.33 -10.31
N CYS A 167 -6.56 -3.31 -11.00
CA CYS A 167 -7.75 -4.00 -10.50
C CYS A 167 -7.49 -4.72 -9.17
N VAL A 168 -6.35 -5.42 -9.05
CA VAL A 168 -5.98 -6.14 -7.81
C VAL A 168 -5.69 -5.17 -6.66
N ASP A 169 -4.96 -4.08 -6.93
CA ASP A 169 -4.63 -3.08 -5.90
C ASP A 169 -5.91 -2.37 -5.39
N ASP A 170 -6.85 -2.04 -6.27
CA ASP A 170 -8.16 -1.50 -5.88
C ASP A 170 -8.99 -2.50 -5.06
N LEU A 171 -9.03 -3.77 -5.49
CA LEU A 171 -9.76 -4.81 -4.77
C LEU A 171 -9.18 -5.04 -3.37
N LYS A 172 -7.85 -5.06 -3.21
CA LYS A 172 -7.20 -5.10 -1.88
C LYS A 172 -7.63 -3.92 -1.02
N ALA A 173 -7.55 -2.69 -1.56
CA ALA A 173 -7.91 -1.48 -0.84
C ALA A 173 -9.35 -1.52 -0.33
N PHE A 174 -10.30 -1.89 -1.18
CA PHE A 174 -11.70 -2.05 -0.78
C PHE A 174 -11.92 -3.11 0.28
N TYR A 175 -11.26 -4.26 0.18
CA TYR A 175 -11.39 -5.31 1.18
C TYR A 175 -10.88 -4.82 2.54
N TYR A 176 -9.74 -4.12 2.55
CA TYR A 176 -9.19 -3.50 3.75
C TYR A 176 -10.13 -2.44 4.34
N GLU A 177 -10.60 -1.49 3.53
CA GLU A 177 -11.50 -0.41 3.98
C GLU A 177 -12.85 -0.96 4.47
N ALA A 178 -13.40 -1.97 3.79
CA ALA A 178 -14.62 -2.67 4.23
C ALA A 178 -14.41 -3.39 5.57
N HIS A 179 -13.30 -4.14 5.71
CA HIS A 179 -13.03 -4.87 6.95
C HIS A 179 -12.74 -3.93 8.12
N MET A 180 -12.00 -2.84 7.91
CA MET A 180 -11.77 -1.83 8.96
C MET A 180 -13.08 -1.17 9.43
N THR A 181 -14.09 -1.09 8.57
CA THR A 181 -15.44 -0.68 8.96
C THR A 181 -16.18 -1.77 9.75
N GLN A 182 -16.00 -3.03 9.37
CA GLN A 182 -16.60 -4.17 10.07
C GLN A 182 -16.00 -4.41 11.46
N LYS A 183 -14.68 -4.27 11.58
CA LYS A 183 -13.90 -4.42 12.81
C LYS A 183 -12.99 -3.20 13.01
N PRO A 184 -13.52 -2.11 13.59
CA PRO A 184 -12.72 -0.93 13.90
C PRO A 184 -11.56 -1.27 14.85
N GLY A 185 -10.38 -0.74 14.57
CA GLY A 185 -9.19 -0.93 15.41
C GLY A 185 -8.36 -2.19 15.10
N THR A 186 -8.73 -2.98 14.09
CA THR A 186 -7.89 -4.08 13.59
C THR A 186 -6.49 -3.57 13.22
N ALA A 187 -5.46 -4.24 13.74
CA ALA A 187 -4.06 -3.92 13.42
C ALA A 187 -3.72 -4.26 11.96
N ALA A 188 -2.73 -3.59 11.39
CA ALA A 188 -2.36 -3.78 9.98
C ALA A 188 -1.95 -5.24 9.66
N GLU A 189 -1.26 -5.90 10.59
CA GLU A 189 -0.82 -7.29 10.47
C GLU A 189 -2.00 -8.26 10.51
N GLU A 190 -2.98 -8.01 11.39
CA GLU A 190 -4.19 -8.81 11.50
C GLU A 190 -5.03 -8.67 10.22
N LEU A 191 -5.19 -7.43 9.72
CA LEU A 191 -5.90 -7.14 8.48
C LEU A 191 -5.25 -7.83 7.28
N HIS A 192 -3.92 -7.77 7.19
CA HIS A 192 -3.15 -8.42 6.14
C HIS A 192 -3.26 -9.95 6.20
N THR A 193 -3.15 -10.52 7.40
CA THR A 193 -3.27 -11.97 7.64
C THR A 193 -4.68 -12.47 7.31
N TRP A 194 -5.70 -11.72 7.72
CA TRP A 194 -7.09 -12.02 7.36
C TRP A 194 -7.29 -12.05 5.84
N PHE A 195 -6.84 -11.01 5.13
CA PHE A 195 -7.04 -10.92 3.69
C PHE A 195 -6.43 -12.11 2.95
N TRP A 196 -5.16 -12.41 3.21
CA TRP A 196 -4.48 -13.50 2.50
C TRP A 196 -4.86 -14.90 3.01
N GLY A 197 -5.27 -15.02 4.27
CA GLY A 197 -5.58 -16.28 4.92
C GLY A 197 -7.03 -16.73 4.76
N GLU A 198 -7.97 -15.79 4.71
CA GLU A 198 -9.40 -16.07 4.91
C GLU A 198 -10.31 -15.57 3.79
N THR A 199 -9.80 -14.84 2.79
CA THR A 199 -10.65 -14.33 1.70
C THR A 199 -10.53 -15.12 0.41
N ALA A 200 -11.63 -15.23 -0.33
CA ALA A 200 -11.64 -15.88 -1.65
C ALA A 200 -10.79 -15.09 -2.66
N LEU A 201 -10.80 -13.76 -2.58
CA LEU A 201 -9.92 -12.91 -3.40
C LEU A 201 -8.43 -13.15 -3.10
N GLY A 202 -8.06 -13.26 -1.82
CA GLY A 202 -6.69 -13.58 -1.40
C GLY A 202 -6.19 -14.93 -1.93
N GLN A 203 -7.10 -15.88 -2.16
CA GLN A 203 -6.80 -17.16 -2.79
C GLN A 203 -6.79 -17.12 -4.33
N LEU A 204 -7.50 -16.16 -4.95
CA LEU A 204 -7.50 -15.95 -6.41
C LEU A 204 -6.20 -15.29 -6.90
N ILE A 205 -5.69 -14.29 -6.18
CA ILE A 205 -4.51 -13.50 -6.61
C ILE A 205 -3.27 -14.37 -6.93
N PRO A 206 -2.91 -15.39 -6.12
CA PRO A 206 -1.81 -16.30 -6.43
C PRO A 206 -1.93 -16.99 -7.80
N ALA A 207 -3.14 -17.38 -8.22
CA ALA A 207 -3.35 -18.01 -9.52
C ALA A 207 -3.13 -17.02 -10.68
N ILE A 208 -3.51 -15.75 -10.49
CA ILE A 208 -3.22 -14.67 -11.45
C ILE A 208 -1.69 -14.47 -11.55
N THR A 209 -1.02 -14.37 -10.40
CA THR A 209 0.44 -14.22 -10.33
C THR A 209 1.16 -15.39 -11.02
N GLU A 210 0.69 -16.62 -10.83
CA GLU A 210 1.23 -17.82 -11.48
C GLU A 210 1.10 -17.73 -13.02
N ARG A 211 -0.08 -17.39 -13.54
CA ARG A 211 -0.26 -17.18 -14.99
C ARG A 211 0.67 -16.10 -15.53
N MET A 212 0.80 -14.98 -14.83
CA MET A 212 1.68 -13.88 -15.28
C MET A 212 3.15 -14.30 -15.28
N ASN A 213 3.57 -15.10 -14.28
CA ASN A 213 4.94 -15.62 -14.21
C ASN A 213 5.25 -16.66 -15.30
N ALA A 214 4.23 -17.33 -15.84
CA ALA A 214 4.37 -18.27 -16.96
C ALA A 214 4.55 -17.58 -18.33
N SER A 215 4.35 -16.26 -18.43
CA SER A 215 4.64 -15.50 -19.65
C SER A 215 6.15 -15.48 -19.95
N ASP A 216 6.55 -15.39 -21.21
CA ASP A 216 7.96 -15.20 -21.59
C ASP A 216 8.41 -13.73 -21.50
N GLU A 217 7.47 -12.80 -21.34
CA GLU A 217 7.76 -11.37 -21.36
C GLU A 217 8.27 -10.86 -19.99
N PRO A 218 9.48 -10.27 -19.92
CA PRO A 218 10.05 -9.81 -18.64
C PRO A 218 9.19 -8.76 -17.92
N HIS A 219 8.51 -7.90 -18.68
CA HIS A 219 7.67 -6.86 -18.10
C HIS A 219 6.46 -7.45 -17.37
N VAL A 220 5.91 -8.57 -17.84
CA VAL A 220 4.73 -9.23 -17.25
C VAL A 220 5.11 -9.80 -15.89
N LYS A 221 6.27 -10.48 -15.81
CA LYS A 221 6.84 -11.01 -14.56
C LYS A 221 7.13 -9.89 -13.55
N ALA A 222 7.67 -8.76 -14.01
CA ALA A 222 7.95 -7.62 -13.14
C ALA A 222 6.66 -7.05 -12.51
N VAL A 223 5.56 -7.01 -13.26
CA VAL A 223 4.25 -6.59 -12.72
C VAL A 223 3.70 -7.65 -11.76
N ALA A 224 3.86 -8.94 -12.07
CA ALA A 224 3.38 -10.04 -11.23
C ALA A 224 3.94 -10.00 -9.80
N TYR A 225 5.21 -9.60 -9.66
CA TYR A 225 5.87 -9.46 -8.36
C TYR A 225 5.16 -8.46 -7.40
N GLY A 226 4.43 -7.49 -7.96
CA GLY A 226 3.67 -6.53 -7.16
C GLY A 226 2.32 -7.05 -6.64
N LEU A 227 1.78 -8.13 -7.22
CA LEU A 227 0.42 -8.58 -6.94
C LEU A 227 0.24 -9.26 -5.59
N SER A 228 1.26 -9.99 -5.11
CA SER A 228 1.17 -10.81 -3.87
C SER A 228 1.93 -10.23 -2.69
N ARG A 229 2.20 -8.91 -2.73
CA ARG A 229 2.74 -8.13 -1.61
C ARG A 229 1.63 -7.51 -0.77
#